data_AF-A0A318TVC2-F1
#
_entry.id   AF-A0A318TVC2-F1
#
_cell.length_a   1.000
_cell.length_b   1.000
_cell.length_c   1.000
_cell.angle_alpha   90.00
_cell.angle_beta   90.00
_cell.angle_gamma   90.00
#
_symmetry.space_group_name_H-M   'P 1'
#
loop_
_entity.id
_entity.type
_entity.pdbx_description
1 polymer ?
#
loop_
_entity_poly.entity_id
_entity_poly.type
_entity_poly.pdbx_seq_one_letter_code
_entity_poly.pdbx_strand_id
1 'polypeptide(L)' 'MTSYVTILDYLGVALFTATGALTASRRQLDILGFTFLGTLTGIGGGTVRDLILDVPV' A
#
# COMPACT_ATOMS: atom_id res chain seq x y z
N MET A 1 -5.61 -12.66 20.28
CA MET A 1 -5.61 -11.18 20.33
C MET A 1 -5.02 -10.53 19.08
N THR A 2 -4.71 -11.30 18.03
CA THR A 2 -4.08 -10.84 16.78
C THR A 2 -5.06 -10.57 15.63
N SER A 3 -6.28 -11.16 15.65
CA SER A 3 -7.24 -11.02 14.54
C SER A 3 -7.61 -9.58 14.18
N TYR A 4 -7.78 -8.71 15.17
CA TYR A 4 -8.14 -7.31 14.91
C TYR A 4 -7.03 -6.54 14.19
N VAL A 5 -5.78 -6.78 14.57
CA VAL A 5 -4.61 -6.14 13.93
C VAL A 5 -4.48 -6.61 12.49
N THR A 6 -4.65 -7.91 12.21
CA THR A 6 -4.61 -8.44 10.84
C THR A 6 -5.69 -7.85 9.94
N ILE A 7 -6.91 -7.64 10.48
CA ILE A 7 -7.98 -6.98 9.72
C ILE A 7 -7.61 -5.53 9.41
N LEU A 8 -7.07 -4.80 10.38
CA LEU A 8 -6.62 -3.42 10.19
C LEU A 8 -5.47 -3.30 9.19
N ASP A 9 -4.54 -4.27 9.17
CA ASP A 9 -3.46 -4.32 8.17
C ASP A 9 -4.02 -4.46 6.76
N TYR A 10 -4.92 -5.42 6.52
CA TYR A 10 -5.54 -5.57 5.20
C TYR A 10 -6.38 -4.35 4.79
N LEU A 11 -7.10 -3.74 5.73
CA LEU A 11 -7.82 -2.49 5.48
C LEU A 11 -6.88 -1.36 5.12
N GLY A 12 -5.75 -1.22 5.83
CA GLY A 12 -4.72 -0.23 5.55
C GLY A 12 -4.15 -0.40 4.14
N VAL A 13 -3.74 -1.62 3.77
CA VAL A 13 -3.23 -1.93 2.43
C VAL A 13 -4.28 -1.63 1.35
N ALA A 14 -5.54 -2.02 1.56
CA ALA A 14 -6.62 -1.75 0.60
C ALA A 14 -6.87 -0.25 0.42
N LEU A 15 -6.96 0.51 1.52
CA LEU A 15 -7.20 1.95 1.49
C LEU A 15 -6.03 2.70 0.83
N PHE A 16 -4.79 2.38 1.17
CA PHE A 16 -3.62 3.01 0.57
C PHE A 16 -3.41 2.63 -0.91
N THR A 17 -3.71 1.38 -1.27
CA THR A 17 -3.68 0.98 -2.69
C THR A 17 -4.74 1.76 -3.48
N ALA A 18 -5.94 1.92 -2.92
CA ALA A 18 -7.01 2.69 -3.57
C ALA A 18 -6.65 4.18 -3.73
N THR A 19 -6.00 4.81 -2.75
CA THR A 19 -5.56 6.22 -2.87
C THR A 19 -4.44 6.39 -3.89
N GLY A 20 -3.46 5.48 -3.95
CA GLY A 20 -2.42 5.47 -4.97
C GLY A 20 -2.99 5.26 -6.38
N ALA A 21 -3.88 4.29 -6.53
CA ALA A 21 -4.60 4.02 -7.77
C ALA A 21 -5.44 5.22 -8.25
N LEU A 22 -6.19 5.86 -7.34
CA LEU A 22 -6.97 7.05 -7.66
C LEU A 22 -6.07 8.23 -8.06
N THR A 23 -4.90 8.35 -7.43
CA THR A 23 -3.90 9.36 -7.79
C THR A 23 -3.37 9.11 -9.20
N ALA A 24 -3.06 7.87 -9.55
CA ALA A 24 -2.64 7.49 -10.90
C ALA A 24 -3.72 7.79 -11.95
N SER A 25 -4.98 7.47 -11.64
CA SER A 25 -6.14 7.77 -12.49
C SER A 25 -6.27 9.27 -12.77
N ARG A 26 -6.17 10.11 -11.73
CA ARG A 26 -6.24 11.57 -11.87
C ARG A 26 -5.10 12.14 -12.70
N ARG A 27 -3.97 11.45 -12.77
CA ARG A 27 -2.81 11.80 -13.59
C ARG A 27 -2.85 11.15 -14.98
N GLN A 28 -3.94 10.44 -15.32
CA GLN A 28 -4.11 9.72 -16.58
C GLN A 28 -2.94 8.78 -16.91
N LEU A 29 -2.39 8.12 -15.88
CA LEU A 29 -1.40 7.08 -16.11
C LEU A 29 -2.04 5.85 -16.76
N ASP A 30 -1.23 5.11 -17.50
CA ASP A 30 -1.63 3.83 -18.08
C ASP A 30 -1.77 2.76 -17.01
N ILE A 31 -2.15 1.54 -17.42
CA ILE A 31 -2.37 0.44 -16.48
C ILE A 31 -1.11 0.09 -15.68
N LEU A 32 0.07 0.24 -16.28
CA LEU A 32 1.35 0.01 -15.61
C LEU A 32 1.57 1.04 -14.51
N GLY A 33 1.40 2.33 -14.82
CA GLY A 33 1.49 3.40 -13.82
C GLY A 33 0.41 3.30 -12.74
N PHE A 34 -0.79 2.84 -13.10
CA PHE A 34 -1.89 2.62 -12.17
C PHE A 34 -1.56 1.51 -11.16
N THR A 35 -1.13 0.35 -11.65
CA THR A 35 -0.74 -0.77 -10.78
C THR A 35 0.51 -0.42 -9.98
N PHE A 36 1.51 0.21 -10.58
CA PHE A 36 2.75 0.60 -9.90
C PHE A 36 2.51 1.59 -8.76
N LEU A 37 1.79 2.70 -9.02
CA LEU A 37 1.56 3.71 -7.99
C LEU A 37 0.61 3.18 -6.90
N GLY A 38 -0.38 2.37 -7.27
CA GLY A 38 -1.26 1.70 -6.33
C GLY A 38 -0.48 0.77 -5.39
N THR A 39 0.29 -0.17 -5.92
CA THR A 39 1.05 -1.12 -5.09
C THR A 39 2.13 -0.43 -4.27
N LEU A 40 2.87 0.52 -4.86
CA LEU A 40 3.89 1.30 -4.14
C LEU A 40 3.31 2.02 -2.92
N THR A 41 2.12 2.62 -3.07
CA THR A 41 1.44 3.31 -1.96
C THR A 41 0.92 2.31 -0.93
N GLY A 42 0.36 1.18 -1.39
CA GLY A 42 -0.20 0.13 -0.53
C GLY A 42 0.83 -0.57 0.37
N ILE A 43 1.97 -0.98 -0.19
CA ILE A 43 3.00 -1.73 0.55
C ILE A 43 4.08 -0.83 1.17
N GLY A 44 4.28 0.37 0.62
CA GLY A 44 5.41 1.24 0.98
C GLY A 44 5.48 1.58 2.47
N GLY A 45 4.34 1.78 3.13
CA GLY A 45 4.30 2.02 4.59
C GLY A 45 4.80 0.81 5.40
N GLY A 46 4.38 -0.40 5.02
CA GLY A 46 4.84 -1.66 5.62
C GLY A 46 6.33 -1.88 5.38
N THR A 47 6.79 -1.67 4.13
CA THR A 47 8.22 -1.74 3.79
C THR A 47 9.06 -0.77 4.62
N VAL A 48 8.64 0.49 4.78
CA VAL A 48 9.37 1.46 5.61
C VAL A 48 9.35 1.06 7.08
N ARG A 49 8.22 0.56 7.60
CA ARG A 49 8.12 0.04 8.96
C ARG A 49 9.13 -1.10 9.18
N ASP A 50 9.18 -2.04 8.25
CA ASP A 50 9.99 -3.26 8.38
C ASP A 50 11.49 -2.91 8.31
N LEU A 51 11.88 -1.97 7.43
CA LEU A 51 13.23 -1.41 7.39
C LEU A 51 13.64 -0.68 8.68
N ILE A 52 12.73 0.10 9.29
CA ILE A 52 12.99 0.80 10.56
C ILE A 52 13.18 -0.18 11.71
N LEU A 53 12.42 -1.28 11.69
CA LEU A 53 12.49 -2.33 12.71
C LEU A 53 13.63 -3.33 12.48
N ASP A 54 14.39 -3.18 11.38
CA ASP A 54 15.43 -4.12 10.95
C ASP A 54 14.92 -5.57 10.84
N VAL A 55 13.71 -5.71 10.29
CA VAL A 55 13.09 -7.01 10.01
C VAL A 55 12.92 -7.21 8.51
N PRO A 56 12.97 -8.46 8.01
CA PRO A 56 12.68 -8.75 6.62
C PRO A 56 11.29 -8.27 6.22
N VAL A 57 11.21 -7.71 5.01
CA VAL A 57 9.98 -7.27 4.34
C VAL A 57 9.29 -8.44 3.64
#